data_AF-A0A2R6D7M6-F1
#
_entry.id   AF-A0A2R6D7M6-F1
#
_cell.length_a   1.000
_cell.length_b   1.000
_cell.length_c   1.000
_cell.angle_alpha   90.00
_cell.angle_beta   90.00
_cell.angle_gamma   90.00
#
_symmetry.space_group_name_H-M   'P 1'
#
loop_
_entity.id
_entity.type
_entity.pdbx_description
1 polymer ?
#
loop_
_entity_poly.entity_id
_entity_poly.type
_entity_poly.pdbx_seq_one_letter_code
_entity_poly.pdbx_strand_id
1 'polypeptide(L)'
;MSAVERQLEDIKETIASEVPNDVSISDVKYEGPELVIYTRDPKKFAGDGDLIRRLASQLRKRITVRPDPDVLSRPRDARERTHDIIPDEAGVTDLDFHADTGEVVIEAEKPGMVIGRHGSTLREITQEVGWTPEVVRTPPIESSTVSNVRNFLKQEREERRDILERVGRQIHREEMSDEEWVRISTLGCCREVGRAAFILNTPETRVLIDCGDKPGAEGEVPYLQVPEALGAGASNIDAVVLTHAHLDHSALIPLLFKYGYDGPIYCTEPTRDLMGLLTLDYLDVAAKEGRTPPYQSEQVREAIKHTIPLEYGDVTDIAPDLKLTFHNAGHILGSAVSHFHVGEGLYNVCFSGDIHYDDTR
;
A
#
# COMPACT_ATOMS: atom_id res chain seq x y z
N MET A 1 -23.85 14.94 5.11
CA MET A 1 -22.46 14.75 4.65
C MET A 1 -21.67 14.19 5.82
N SER A 2 -20.89 13.13 5.61
CA SER A 2 -19.98 12.60 6.64
C SER A 2 -18.91 13.64 6.99
N ALA A 3 -18.22 13.49 8.13
CA ALA A 3 -17.11 14.38 8.49
C ALA A 3 -16.01 14.38 7.40
N VAL A 4 -15.70 13.19 6.87
CA VAL A 4 -14.73 13.01 5.79
C VAL A 4 -15.16 13.70 4.50
N GLU A 5 -16.45 13.68 4.15
CA GLU A 5 -16.98 14.41 2.98
C GLU A 5 -16.79 15.92 3.12
N ARG A 6 -17.03 16.49 4.31
CA ARG A 6 -16.78 17.92 4.56
C ARG A 6 -15.30 18.26 4.45
N GLN A 7 -14.43 17.42 5.01
CA GLN A 7 -12.97 17.60 4.85
C GLN A 7 -12.54 17.55 3.38
N LEU A 8 -13.09 16.64 2.59
CA LEU A 8 -12.79 16.58 1.15
C LEU A 8 -13.31 17.81 0.39
N GLU A 9 -14.47 18.36 0.77
CA GLU A 9 -14.96 19.64 0.23
C GLU A 9 -14.01 20.80 0.57
N ASP A 10 -13.60 20.92 1.84
CA ASP A 10 -12.66 21.97 2.29
C ASP A 10 -11.30 21.86 1.57
N ILE A 11 -10.80 20.63 1.40
CA ILE A 11 -9.57 20.35 0.64
C ILE A 11 -9.75 20.74 -0.82
N LYS A 12 -10.89 20.40 -1.43
CA LYS A 12 -11.20 20.74 -2.82
C LYS A 12 -11.26 22.26 -3.02
N GLU A 13 -11.85 23.00 -2.10
CA GLU A 13 -11.87 24.48 -2.12
C GLU A 13 -10.44 25.05 -2.00
N THR A 14 -9.63 24.50 -1.10
CA THR A 14 -8.23 24.90 -0.92
C THR A 14 -7.44 24.67 -2.21
N ILE A 15 -7.56 23.49 -2.81
CA ILE A 15 -6.91 23.16 -4.09
C ILE A 15 -7.38 24.13 -5.18
N ALA A 16 -8.69 24.38 -5.29
CA ALA A 16 -9.24 25.27 -6.30
C ALA A 16 -8.74 26.72 -6.18
N SER A 17 -8.35 27.16 -4.97
CA SER A 17 -7.79 28.50 -4.76
C SER A 17 -6.31 28.64 -5.17
N GLU A 18 -5.56 27.54 -5.17
CA GLU A 18 -4.12 27.49 -5.50
C GLU A 18 -3.86 27.14 -6.97
N VAL A 19 -4.81 26.46 -7.59
CA VAL A 19 -4.74 26.02 -8.98
C VAL A 19 -5.13 27.20 -9.91
N PRO A 20 -4.46 27.38 -11.08
CA PRO A 20 -4.84 28.42 -12.03
C PRO A 20 -6.31 28.35 -12.45
N ASN A 21 -6.96 29.51 -12.65
CA ASN A 21 -8.39 29.61 -12.98
C ASN A 21 -8.82 28.84 -14.25
N ASP A 22 -7.88 28.43 -15.10
CA ASP A 22 -8.13 27.70 -16.33
C ASP A 22 -7.88 26.19 -16.23
N VAL A 23 -7.62 25.67 -15.02
CA VAL A 23 -7.48 24.25 -14.69
C VAL A 23 -8.67 23.83 -13.83
N SER A 24 -9.40 22.82 -14.27
CA SER A 24 -10.59 22.33 -13.57
C SER A 24 -10.29 21.10 -12.71
N ILE A 25 -10.85 21.07 -11.50
CA ILE A 25 -10.80 19.93 -10.58
C ILE A 25 -12.17 19.26 -10.58
N SER A 26 -12.26 18.04 -11.10
CA SER A 26 -13.53 17.31 -11.16
C SER A 26 -13.86 16.67 -9.81
N ASP A 27 -12.91 15.98 -9.22
CA ASP A 27 -13.10 15.27 -7.95
C ASP A 27 -11.83 15.22 -7.09
N VAL A 28 -11.99 14.98 -5.79
CA VAL A 28 -10.91 14.79 -4.84
C VAL A 28 -11.29 13.63 -3.92
N LYS A 29 -10.44 12.61 -3.86
CA LYS A 29 -10.69 11.40 -3.06
C LYS A 29 -9.49 11.02 -2.22
N TYR A 30 -9.75 10.31 -1.14
CA TYR A 30 -8.71 9.53 -0.45
C TYR A 30 -8.66 8.14 -1.06
N GLU A 31 -7.49 7.68 -1.47
CA GLU A 31 -7.24 6.31 -1.93
C GLU A 31 -6.07 5.72 -1.15
N GLY A 32 -6.37 4.87 -0.17
CA GLY A 32 -5.41 4.43 0.83
C GLY A 32 -4.84 5.64 1.59
N PRO A 33 -3.52 5.73 1.78
CA PRO A 33 -2.90 6.86 2.47
C PRO A 33 -2.77 8.13 1.60
N GLU A 34 -3.15 8.08 0.31
CA GLU A 34 -2.94 9.18 -0.63
C GLU A 34 -4.20 10.03 -0.84
N LEU A 35 -3.98 11.32 -1.13
CA LEU A 35 -4.99 12.23 -1.65
C LEU A 35 -4.89 12.26 -3.18
N VAL A 36 -5.93 11.79 -3.87
CA VAL A 36 -6.01 11.75 -5.32
C VAL A 36 -6.86 12.90 -5.84
N ILE A 37 -6.28 13.71 -6.72
CA ILE A 37 -6.93 14.85 -7.37
C ILE A 37 -7.25 14.47 -8.81
N TYR A 38 -8.54 14.44 -9.16
CA TYR A 38 -9.01 14.22 -10.52
C TYR A 38 -9.20 15.55 -11.24
N THR A 39 -8.65 15.67 -12.45
CA THR A 39 -8.71 16.89 -13.26
C THR A 39 -9.03 16.59 -14.72
N ARG A 40 -9.83 17.45 -15.35
CA ARG A 40 -10.08 17.40 -16.80
C ARG A 40 -8.95 18.03 -17.61
N ASP A 41 -8.01 18.70 -16.95
CA ASP A 41 -6.89 19.42 -17.55
C ASP A 41 -5.53 18.86 -17.07
N PRO A 42 -5.30 17.52 -17.13
CA PRO A 42 -4.10 16.88 -16.58
C PRO A 42 -2.82 17.44 -17.19
N LYS A 43 -2.88 17.82 -18.46
CA LYS A 43 -1.77 18.40 -19.22
C LYS A 43 -1.34 19.76 -18.68
N LYS A 44 -2.31 20.61 -18.33
CA LYS A 44 -2.05 21.93 -17.76
C LYS A 44 -1.55 21.82 -16.33
N PHE A 45 -2.13 20.89 -15.57
CA PHE A 45 -1.70 20.59 -14.21
C PHE A 45 -0.22 20.16 -14.18
N ALA A 46 0.18 19.28 -15.09
CA ALA A 46 1.58 18.85 -15.24
C ALA A 46 2.51 19.96 -15.75
N GLY A 47 1.97 21.02 -16.35
CA GLY A 47 2.69 22.22 -16.80
C GLY A 47 3.33 23.02 -15.67
N ASP A 48 2.70 23.06 -14.49
CA ASP A 48 3.25 23.71 -13.29
C ASP A 48 3.96 22.67 -12.41
N GLY A 49 5.27 22.54 -12.62
CA GLY A 49 6.10 21.56 -11.89
C GLY A 49 6.18 21.78 -10.38
N ASP A 50 5.83 22.97 -9.88
CA ASP A 50 5.89 23.29 -8.44
C ASP A 50 4.53 23.17 -7.75
N LEU A 51 3.42 23.13 -8.50
CA LEU A 51 2.06 23.09 -7.96
C LEU A 51 1.82 21.90 -7.03
N ILE A 52 2.17 20.68 -7.47
CA ILE A 52 2.03 19.46 -6.66
C ILE A 52 2.81 19.60 -5.35
N ARG A 53 4.04 20.13 -5.42
CA ARG A 53 4.89 20.30 -4.24
C ARG A 53 4.31 21.34 -3.26
N ARG A 54 3.77 22.46 -3.76
CA ARG A 54 3.10 23.47 -2.94
C ARG A 54 1.87 22.87 -2.24
N LEU A 55 0.99 22.21 -3.00
CA LEU A 55 -0.21 21.56 -2.47
C LEU A 55 0.13 20.50 -1.42
N ALA A 56 1.11 19.63 -1.69
CA ALA A 56 1.53 18.59 -0.76
C ALA A 56 2.08 19.19 0.54
N SER A 57 2.85 20.28 0.46
CA SER A 57 3.38 20.98 1.63
C SER A 57 2.29 21.70 2.44
N GLN A 58 1.29 22.28 1.77
CA GLN A 58 0.21 23.03 2.41
C GLN A 58 -0.80 22.11 3.09
N LEU A 59 -1.19 21.03 2.40
CA LEU A 59 -2.13 20.04 2.90
C LEU A 59 -1.47 19.03 3.85
N ARG A 60 -0.13 18.95 3.84
CA ARG A 60 0.68 17.95 4.57
C ARG A 60 0.23 16.52 4.25
N LYS A 61 -0.10 16.28 2.98
CA LYS A 61 -0.56 14.99 2.47
C LYS A 61 0.23 14.61 1.23
N ARG A 62 0.34 13.30 0.99
CA ARG A 62 0.84 12.78 -0.28
C ARG A 62 -0.23 12.96 -1.34
N ILE A 63 0.12 13.61 -2.45
CA ILE A 63 -0.83 13.99 -3.49
C ILE A 63 -0.46 13.30 -4.80
N THR A 64 -1.45 12.66 -5.40
CA THR A 64 -1.38 12.09 -6.74
C THR A 64 -2.42 12.77 -7.62
N VAL A 65 -2.06 13.10 -8.86
CA VAL A 65 -2.95 13.76 -9.81
C VAL A 65 -3.28 12.78 -10.92
N ARG A 66 -4.57 12.63 -11.20
CA ARG A 66 -5.08 11.74 -12.24
C ARG A 66 -5.99 12.49 -13.21
N PRO A 67 -5.99 12.10 -14.48
CA PRO A 67 -6.97 12.60 -15.42
C PRO A 67 -8.36 12.08 -15.05
N ASP A 68 -9.37 12.92 -15.29
CA ASP A 68 -10.76 12.49 -15.30
C ASP A 68 -10.94 11.42 -16.40
N PRO A 69 -11.56 10.26 -16.11
CA PRO A 69 -11.77 9.20 -17.12
C PRO A 69 -12.44 9.71 -18.40
N ASP A 70 -13.28 10.74 -18.32
CA ASP A 70 -13.99 11.32 -19.46
C ASP A 70 -13.07 12.06 -20.46
N VAL A 71 -11.85 12.44 -20.06
CA VAL A 71 -10.90 13.20 -20.91
C VAL A 71 -9.73 12.37 -21.42
N LEU A 72 -9.71 11.07 -21.11
CA LEU A 72 -8.62 10.18 -21.51
C LEU A 72 -8.54 10.00 -23.02
N SER A 73 -7.33 10.10 -23.54
CA SER A 73 -7.03 9.73 -24.93
C SER A 73 -7.14 8.20 -25.10
N ARG A 74 -7.41 7.72 -26.32
CA ARG A 74 -7.49 6.29 -26.57
C ARG A 74 -6.14 5.62 -26.27
N PRO A 75 -6.10 4.46 -25.58
CA PRO A 75 -4.85 3.77 -25.24
C PRO A 75 -3.91 3.53 -26.42
N ARG A 76 -4.46 3.28 -27.61
CA ARG A 76 -3.67 3.10 -28.84
C ARG A 76 -2.89 4.35 -29.23
N ASP A 77 -3.56 5.51 -29.23
CA ASP A 77 -2.93 6.79 -29.60
C ASP A 77 -1.97 7.26 -28.51
N ALA A 78 -2.32 6.98 -27.24
CA ALA A 78 -1.47 7.25 -26.10
C ALA A 78 -0.18 6.40 -26.12
N ARG A 79 -0.27 5.13 -26.49
CA ARG A 79 0.88 4.21 -26.57
C ARG A 79 1.95 4.69 -27.53
N GLU A 80 1.57 5.11 -28.74
CA GLU A 80 2.52 5.62 -29.74
C GLU A 80 3.24 6.87 -29.22
N ARG A 81 2.49 7.84 -28.67
CA ARG A 81 3.09 9.07 -28.13
C ARG A 81 3.97 8.83 -26.90
N THR A 82 3.55 7.97 -25.97
CA THR A 82 4.36 7.62 -24.79
C THR A 82 5.68 7.00 -25.24
N HIS A 83 5.65 6.11 -26.24
CA HIS A 83 6.86 5.52 -26.80
C HIS A 83 7.79 6.57 -27.44
N ASP A 84 7.25 7.56 -28.15
CA ASP A 84 8.05 8.62 -28.80
C ASP A 84 8.77 9.55 -27.81
N ILE A 85 8.21 9.73 -26.59
CA ILE A 85 8.78 10.58 -25.54
C ILE A 85 9.90 9.86 -24.77
N ILE A 86 9.77 8.55 -24.58
CA ILE A 86 10.71 7.76 -23.79
C ILE A 86 11.94 7.44 -24.65
N PRO A 87 13.18 7.68 -24.17
CA PRO A 87 14.38 7.29 -24.91
C PRO A 87 14.43 5.77 -25.16
N ASP A 88 14.75 5.34 -26.38
CA ASP A 88 14.89 3.90 -26.74
C ASP A 88 15.82 3.14 -25.79
N GLU A 89 16.86 3.83 -25.31
CA GLU A 89 17.87 3.31 -24.39
C GLU A 89 17.30 2.90 -23.03
N ALA A 90 16.09 3.37 -22.69
CA ALA A 90 15.38 3.04 -21.47
C ALA A 90 14.95 1.56 -21.43
N GLY A 91 14.83 0.94 -22.61
CA GLY A 91 14.47 -0.47 -22.75
C GLY A 91 13.05 -0.73 -22.24
N VAL A 92 12.06 -0.01 -22.78
CA VAL A 92 10.64 -0.23 -22.44
C VAL A 92 10.22 -1.60 -22.96
N THR A 93 9.77 -2.47 -22.07
CA THR A 93 9.33 -3.82 -22.41
C THR A 93 7.81 -3.95 -22.51
N ASP A 94 7.07 -3.16 -21.74
CA ASP A 94 5.60 -3.14 -21.79
C ASP A 94 5.03 -1.77 -21.42
N LEU A 95 3.82 -1.49 -21.94
CA LEU A 95 3.04 -0.27 -21.69
C LEU A 95 1.59 -0.67 -21.44
N ASP A 96 1.20 -0.78 -20.17
CA ASP A 96 -0.16 -1.19 -19.80
C ASP A 96 -1.01 0.03 -19.45
N PHE A 97 -2.16 0.18 -20.12
CA PHE A 97 -3.02 1.35 -19.99
C PHE A 97 -4.29 0.98 -19.24
N HIS A 98 -4.52 1.64 -18.12
CA HIS A 98 -5.67 1.39 -17.27
C HIS A 98 -6.66 2.55 -17.30
N ALA A 99 -7.64 2.46 -18.20
CA ALA A 99 -8.61 3.54 -18.43
C ALA A 99 -9.39 3.93 -17.17
N ASP A 100 -9.62 3.00 -16.25
CA ASP A 100 -10.45 3.25 -15.07
C ASP A 100 -9.80 4.17 -14.03
N THR A 101 -8.46 4.33 -14.05
CA THR A 101 -7.76 5.33 -13.23
C THR A 101 -6.98 6.35 -14.06
N GLY A 102 -6.91 6.16 -15.37
CA GLY A 102 -6.15 7.02 -16.26
C GLY A 102 -4.63 6.94 -16.08
N GLU A 103 -4.14 5.78 -15.64
CA GLU A 103 -2.72 5.52 -15.46
C GLU A 103 -2.14 4.64 -16.57
N VAL A 104 -0.86 4.86 -16.87
CA VAL A 104 -0.06 4.00 -17.74
C VAL A 104 1.10 3.41 -16.95
N VAL A 105 1.12 2.09 -16.80
CA VAL A 105 2.23 1.37 -16.20
C VAL A 105 3.29 1.13 -17.28
N ILE A 106 4.48 1.68 -17.05
CA ILE A 106 5.61 1.62 -17.97
C ILE A 106 6.65 0.67 -17.38
N GLU A 107 6.78 -0.52 -17.97
CA GLU A 107 7.83 -1.45 -17.60
C GLU A 107 9.09 -1.15 -18.42
N ALA A 108 10.20 -0.82 -17.75
CA ALA A 108 11.46 -0.51 -18.43
C ALA A 108 12.70 -1.08 -17.72
N GLU A 109 13.71 -1.49 -18.49
CA GLU A 109 14.99 -1.96 -17.95
C GLU A 109 15.71 -0.88 -17.15
N LYS A 110 15.59 0.39 -17.58
CA LYS A 110 16.19 1.55 -16.91
C LYS A 110 15.12 2.59 -16.54
N PRO A 111 14.37 2.37 -15.44
CA PRO A 111 13.32 3.28 -14.98
C PRO A 111 13.76 4.73 -14.82
N GLY A 112 15.00 4.96 -14.36
CA GLY A 112 15.53 6.32 -14.17
C GLY A 112 15.54 7.18 -15.44
N MET A 113 15.60 6.56 -16.63
CA MET A 113 15.53 7.28 -17.91
C MET A 113 14.10 7.58 -18.33
N VAL A 114 13.14 6.73 -17.97
CA VAL A 114 11.70 7.00 -18.11
C VAL A 114 11.27 8.10 -17.15
N ILE A 115 11.82 8.12 -15.93
CA ILE A 115 11.52 9.14 -14.92
C ILE A 115 12.08 10.51 -15.36
N GLY A 116 13.32 10.52 -15.84
CA GLY A 116 14.05 11.73 -16.18
C GLY A 116 14.55 12.48 -14.94
N ARG A 117 15.36 13.53 -15.14
CA ARG A 117 15.90 14.32 -14.03
C ARG A 117 14.79 15.09 -13.34
N HIS A 118 14.60 14.86 -12.04
CA HIS A 118 13.50 15.47 -11.26
C HIS A 118 12.11 15.22 -11.90
N GLY A 119 11.89 14.01 -12.45
CA GLY A 119 10.60 13.64 -13.03
C GLY A 119 10.25 14.42 -14.31
N SER A 120 11.24 14.96 -15.04
CA SER A 120 10.98 15.77 -16.24
C SER A 120 10.24 14.98 -17.32
N THR A 121 10.66 13.74 -17.57
CA THR A 121 10.10 12.90 -18.63
C THR A 121 8.72 12.38 -18.25
N LEU A 122 8.47 12.06 -16.97
CA LEU A 122 7.11 11.75 -16.51
C LEU A 122 6.15 12.91 -16.74
N ARG A 123 6.58 14.13 -16.39
CA ARG A 123 5.76 15.33 -16.62
C ARG A 123 5.51 15.55 -18.10
N GLU A 124 6.49 15.33 -18.96
CA GLU A 124 6.32 15.41 -20.41
C GLU A 124 5.33 14.38 -20.94
N ILE A 125 5.38 13.13 -20.46
CA ILE A 125 4.38 12.10 -20.78
C ILE A 125 2.98 12.56 -20.35
N THR A 126 2.81 13.05 -19.12
CA THR A 126 1.52 13.56 -18.65
C THR A 126 1.05 14.77 -19.47
N GLN A 127 1.95 15.70 -19.82
CA GLN A 127 1.64 16.88 -20.62
C GLN A 127 1.21 16.54 -22.05
N GLU A 128 1.86 15.59 -22.71
CA GLU A 128 1.60 15.26 -24.11
C GLU A 128 0.49 14.22 -24.28
N VAL A 129 0.41 13.27 -23.35
CA VAL A 129 -0.46 12.09 -23.46
C VAL A 129 -1.71 12.23 -22.59
N GLY A 130 -1.60 12.92 -21.45
CA GLY A 130 -2.68 13.14 -20.49
C GLY A 130 -2.86 12.01 -19.47
N TRP A 131 -2.18 10.88 -19.65
CA TRP A 131 -2.19 9.74 -18.73
C TRP A 131 -1.17 9.96 -17.61
N THR A 132 -1.44 9.43 -16.42
CA THR A 132 -0.51 9.46 -15.29
C THR A 132 0.49 8.30 -15.40
N PRO A 133 1.79 8.55 -15.62
CA PRO A 133 2.76 7.47 -15.79
C PRO A 133 3.21 6.90 -14.44
N GLU A 134 3.14 5.58 -14.33
CA GLU A 134 3.72 4.80 -13.23
C GLU A 134 4.85 3.96 -13.79
N VAL A 135 6.08 4.13 -13.29
CA VAL A 135 7.26 3.44 -13.84
C VAL A 135 7.65 2.28 -12.94
N VAL A 136 7.73 1.10 -13.53
CA VAL A 136 8.23 -0.11 -12.87
C VAL A 136 9.45 -0.65 -13.61
N ARG A 137 10.36 -1.28 -12.86
CA ARG A 137 11.54 -1.91 -13.46
C ARG A 137 11.16 -3.24 -14.12
N THR A 138 11.62 -3.45 -15.35
CA THR A 138 11.61 -4.78 -15.97
C THR A 138 12.52 -5.70 -15.16
N PRO A 139 11.99 -6.78 -14.57
CA PRO A 139 12.79 -7.68 -13.76
C PRO A 139 13.83 -8.39 -14.64
N PRO A 140 15.11 -8.47 -14.22
CA PRO A 140 16.15 -9.16 -15.00
C PRO A 140 15.95 -10.68 -15.06
N ILE A 141 15.16 -11.22 -14.12
CA ILE A 141 14.78 -12.62 -14.05
C ILE A 141 13.25 -12.64 -13.93
N GLU A 142 12.59 -13.31 -14.87
CA GLU A 142 11.16 -13.52 -14.79
C GLU A 142 10.81 -14.38 -13.57
N SER A 143 9.90 -13.88 -12.73
CA SER A 143 9.35 -14.61 -11.60
C SER A 143 7.88 -14.83 -11.84
N SER A 144 7.48 -16.10 -11.97
CA SER A 144 6.07 -16.46 -12.15
C SER A 144 5.20 -15.96 -11.01
N THR A 145 5.72 -15.94 -9.78
CA THR A 145 5.05 -15.35 -8.62
C THR A 145 4.74 -13.87 -8.83
N VAL A 146 5.76 -13.07 -9.16
CA VAL A 146 5.60 -11.61 -9.33
C VAL A 146 4.65 -11.34 -10.48
N SER A 147 4.80 -12.04 -11.62
CA SER A 147 3.90 -11.91 -12.75
C SER A 147 2.46 -12.29 -12.40
N ASN A 148 2.25 -13.36 -11.64
CA ASN A 148 0.91 -13.77 -11.20
C ASN A 148 0.28 -12.77 -10.25
N VAL A 149 1.03 -12.24 -9.28
CA VAL A 149 0.55 -11.20 -8.35
C VAL A 149 0.19 -9.94 -9.12
N ARG A 150 1.07 -9.46 -10.01
CA ARG A 150 0.80 -8.28 -10.84
C ARG A 150 -0.41 -8.47 -11.74
N ASN A 151 -0.50 -9.59 -12.46
CA ASN A 151 -1.64 -9.88 -13.33
C ASN A 151 -2.95 -9.98 -12.54
N PHE A 152 -2.92 -10.58 -11.35
CA PHE A 152 -4.06 -10.62 -10.45
C PHE A 152 -4.48 -9.22 -10.00
N LEU A 153 -3.54 -8.38 -9.54
CA LEU A 153 -3.85 -7.00 -9.15
C LEU A 153 -4.35 -6.13 -10.30
N LYS A 154 -3.87 -6.39 -11.53
CA LYS A 154 -4.39 -5.75 -12.74
C LYS A 154 -5.84 -6.15 -13.04
N GLN A 155 -6.20 -7.40 -12.81
CA GLN A 155 -7.58 -7.90 -13.00
C GLN A 155 -8.54 -7.36 -11.94
N GLU A 156 -8.09 -7.28 -10.69
CA GLU A 156 -8.90 -6.86 -9.54
C GLU A 156 -8.84 -5.35 -9.27
N ARG A 157 -8.50 -4.55 -10.29
CA ARG A 157 -8.15 -3.13 -10.13
C ARG A 157 -9.32 -2.26 -9.69
N GLU A 158 -10.52 -2.52 -10.21
CA GLU A 158 -11.74 -1.82 -9.78
C GLU A 158 -12.06 -2.10 -8.31
N GLU A 159 -12.07 -3.37 -7.91
CA GLU A 159 -12.32 -3.75 -6.52
C GLU A 159 -11.25 -3.19 -5.58
N ARG A 160 -9.98 -3.23 -5.99
CA ARG A 160 -8.87 -2.64 -5.23
C ARG A 160 -9.04 -1.13 -5.06
N ARG A 161 -9.52 -0.40 -6.07
CA ARG A 161 -9.83 1.03 -5.94
C ARG A 161 -10.89 1.26 -4.87
N ASP A 162 -11.96 0.48 -4.86
CA ASP A 162 -13.04 0.62 -3.89
C ASP A 162 -12.55 0.30 -2.45
N ILE A 163 -11.65 -0.69 -2.31
CA ILE A 163 -10.94 -0.98 -1.05
C ILE A 163 -10.09 0.23 -0.63
N LEU A 164 -9.28 0.79 -1.52
CA LEU A 164 -8.44 1.95 -1.24
C LEU A 164 -9.28 3.17 -0.85
N GLU A 165 -10.40 3.44 -1.53
CA GLU A 165 -11.30 4.54 -1.18
C GLU A 165 -11.86 4.39 0.25
N ARG A 166 -12.25 3.18 0.63
CA ARG A 166 -12.73 2.88 1.99
C ARG A 166 -11.63 3.02 3.04
N VAL A 167 -10.45 2.48 2.77
CA VAL A 167 -9.27 2.61 3.65
C VAL A 167 -8.91 4.08 3.84
N GLY A 168 -8.89 4.86 2.75
CA GLY A 168 -8.56 6.28 2.82
C GLY A 168 -9.54 7.08 3.66
N ARG A 169 -10.84 6.76 3.58
CA ARG A 169 -11.85 7.36 4.47
C ARG A 169 -11.67 6.97 5.94
N GLN A 170 -11.22 5.74 6.21
CA GLN A 170 -10.96 5.28 7.58
C GLN A 170 -9.71 5.93 8.20
N ILE A 171 -8.64 6.11 7.42
CA ILE A 171 -7.41 6.81 7.87
C ILE A 171 -7.73 8.27 8.24
N HIS A 172 -8.61 8.92 7.47
CA HIS A 172 -8.89 10.35 7.59
C HIS A 172 -10.16 10.68 8.37
N ARG A 173 -10.68 9.74 9.17
CA ARG A 173 -11.80 10.05 10.08
C ARG A 173 -11.36 11.00 11.20
N GLU A 174 -12.32 11.69 11.80
CA GLU A 174 -12.06 12.45 13.03
C GLU A 174 -11.75 11.50 14.19
N GLU A 175 -10.82 11.90 15.06
CA GLU A 175 -10.55 11.21 16.33
C GLU A 175 -11.80 11.26 17.23
N MET A 176 -12.06 10.16 17.94
CA MET A 176 -13.28 9.96 18.73
C MET A 176 -13.08 10.12 20.24
N SER A 177 -11.83 10.17 20.71
CA SER A 177 -11.42 10.15 22.11
C SER A 177 -10.42 11.26 22.40
N ASP A 178 -10.58 11.89 23.56
CA ASP A 178 -9.62 12.87 24.10
C ASP A 178 -8.56 12.19 25.01
N GLU A 179 -8.58 10.86 25.16
CA GLU A 179 -7.59 10.14 25.95
C GLU A 179 -6.28 9.97 25.17
N GLU A 180 -5.17 9.85 25.89
CA GLU A 180 -3.86 9.58 25.31
C GLU A 180 -3.19 8.42 26.04
N TRP A 181 -3.10 7.27 25.40
CA TRP A 181 -2.30 6.15 25.88
C TRP A 181 -1.84 5.27 24.73
N VAL A 182 -0.74 4.55 24.95
CA VAL A 182 -0.22 3.56 24.01
C VAL A 182 0.01 2.26 24.77
N ARG A 183 -0.50 1.14 24.26
CA ARG A 183 -0.31 -0.19 24.85
C ARG A 183 0.05 -1.21 23.78
N ILE A 184 0.82 -2.21 24.19
CA ILE A 184 1.20 -3.35 23.36
C ILE A 184 0.68 -4.62 24.01
N SER A 185 -0.09 -5.41 23.27
CA SER A 185 -0.50 -6.76 23.67
C SER A 185 0.27 -7.79 22.87
N THR A 186 0.87 -8.76 23.54
CA THR A 186 1.63 -9.84 22.92
C THR A 186 0.75 -11.06 22.71
N LEU A 187 0.58 -11.51 21.47
CA LEU A 187 -0.28 -12.66 21.13
C LEU A 187 0.51 -13.94 20.79
N GLY A 188 1.82 -13.82 20.57
CA GLY A 188 2.76 -14.91 20.32
C GLY A 188 4.21 -14.43 20.26
N CYS A 189 5.17 -15.33 20.02
CA CYS A 189 6.61 -15.05 19.88
C CYS A 189 7.29 -14.39 21.11
N CYS A 190 6.66 -14.45 22.29
CA CYS A 190 7.21 -13.92 23.53
C CYS A 190 7.74 -15.04 24.40
N ARG A 191 9.07 -15.06 24.61
CA ARG A 191 9.82 -16.17 25.25
C ARG A 191 9.80 -17.47 24.45
N GLU A 192 9.65 -17.36 23.13
CA GLU A 192 9.70 -18.46 22.16
C GLU A 192 10.04 -17.92 20.77
N VAL A 193 10.27 -18.82 19.80
CA VAL A 193 10.36 -18.51 18.37
C VAL A 193 9.15 -19.09 17.66
N GLY A 194 8.60 -18.37 16.69
CA GLY A 194 7.39 -18.76 15.95
C GLY A 194 6.16 -17.95 16.35
N ARG A 195 5.14 -17.98 15.49
CA ARG A 195 3.81 -17.37 15.69
C ARG A 195 3.84 -15.90 16.14
N ALA A 196 4.68 -15.09 15.49
CA ALA A 196 4.77 -13.66 15.78
C ALA A 196 3.43 -12.97 15.53
N ALA A 197 2.96 -12.26 16.55
CA ALA A 197 1.75 -11.45 16.52
C ALA A 197 1.70 -10.52 17.72
N PHE A 198 1.54 -9.22 17.44
CA PHE A 198 1.49 -8.16 18.44
C PHE A 198 0.36 -7.19 18.09
N ILE A 199 -0.29 -6.63 19.10
CA ILE A 199 -1.27 -5.56 18.91
C ILE A 199 -0.69 -4.27 19.48
N LEU A 200 -0.54 -3.25 18.64
CA LEU A 200 -0.34 -1.87 19.06
C LEU A 200 -1.70 -1.18 19.13
N ASN A 201 -2.04 -0.66 20.30
CA ASN A 201 -3.31 -0.02 20.55
C ASN A 201 -3.12 1.40 21.08
N THR A 202 -3.98 2.28 20.60
CA THR A 202 -4.30 3.60 21.16
C THR A 202 -5.81 3.63 21.48
N PRO A 203 -6.35 4.73 22.05
CA PRO A 203 -7.80 4.91 22.18
C PRO A 203 -8.55 4.84 20.85
N GLU A 204 -7.90 5.30 19.77
CA GLU A 204 -8.49 5.41 18.43
C GLU A 204 -8.25 4.19 17.56
N THR A 205 -7.06 3.61 17.65
CA THR A 205 -6.50 2.77 16.59
C THR A 205 -5.98 1.46 17.15
N ARG A 206 -6.20 0.39 16.38
CA ARG A 206 -5.68 -0.94 16.62
C ARG A 206 -4.94 -1.49 15.41
N VAL A 207 -3.64 -1.73 15.58
CA VAL A 207 -2.79 -2.32 14.55
C VAL A 207 -2.28 -3.69 14.99
N LEU A 208 -2.48 -4.69 14.14
CA LEU A 208 -1.84 -6.00 14.29
C LEU A 208 -0.49 -6.00 13.55
N ILE A 209 0.60 -6.20 14.29
CA ILE A 209 1.95 -6.36 13.75
C ILE A 209 2.28 -7.84 13.71
N ASP A 210 2.51 -8.34 12.49
CA ASP A 210 2.69 -9.75 12.15
C ASP A 210 1.51 -10.65 12.57
N CYS A 211 1.37 -11.77 11.88
CA CYS A 211 0.45 -12.84 12.25
C CYS A 211 0.92 -14.15 11.62
N GLY A 212 1.87 -14.81 12.29
CA GLY A 212 2.49 -16.03 11.78
C GLY A 212 2.02 -17.33 12.42
N ASP A 213 2.53 -18.43 11.88
CA ASP A 213 2.38 -19.78 12.44
C ASP A 213 3.66 -20.22 13.17
N LYS A 214 3.62 -21.34 13.90
CA LYS A 214 4.81 -21.95 14.49
C LYS A 214 5.18 -23.23 13.73
N PRO A 215 6.15 -23.17 12.80
CA PRO A 215 6.50 -24.33 11.99
C PRO A 215 6.86 -25.56 12.84
N GLY A 216 6.19 -26.68 12.58
CA GLY A 216 6.44 -27.95 13.28
C GLY A 216 5.74 -28.10 14.64
N ALA A 217 4.95 -27.13 15.08
CA ALA A 217 4.17 -27.21 16.31
C ALA A 217 2.66 -27.12 16.01
N GLU A 218 2.00 -28.28 15.86
CA GLU A 218 0.56 -28.31 15.57
C GLU A 218 -0.27 -27.67 16.70
N GLY A 219 -1.12 -26.72 16.32
CA GLY A 219 -2.03 -26.04 17.25
C GLY A 219 -1.42 -24.89 18.04
N GLU A 220 -0.11 -24.63 17.91
CA GLU A 220 0.55 -23.48 18.53
C GLU A 220 0.45 -22.23 17.64
N VAL A 221 -0.76 -21.67 17.57
CA VAL A 221 -1.07 -20.41 16.86
C VAL A 221 -1.06 -19.21 17.81
N PRO A 222 -1.02 -17.96 17.31
CA PRO A 222 -1.24 -16.77 18.13
C PRO A 222 -2.62 -16.80 18.81
N TYR A 223 -2.74 -16.14 19.96
CA TYR A 223 -4.00 -16.03 20.71
C TYR A 223 -5.01 -15.07 20.06
N LEU A 224 -5.44 -15.34 18.82
CA LEU A 224 -6.33 -14.44 18.06
C LEU A 224 -7.75 -14.32 18.63
N GLN A 225 -8.17 -15.26 19.47
CA GLN A 225 -9.50 -15.28 20.10
C GLN A 225 -9.69 -14.23 21.21
N VAL A 226 -8.62 -13.54 21.63
CA VAL A 226 -8.74 -12.51 22.67
C VAL A 226 -9.50 -11.28 22.13
N PRO A 227 -10.21 -10.51 22.98
CA PRO A 227 -10.89 -9.29 22.57
C PRO A 227 -9.97 -8.25 21.92
N GLU A 228 -8.68 -8.31 22.26
CA GLU A 228 -7.63 -7.49 21.66
C GLU A 228 -7.41 -7.78 20.16
N ALA A 229 -7.76 -8.97 19.67
CA ALA A 229 -7.61 -9.38 18.28
C ALA A 229 -8.98 -9.64 17.63
N LEU A 230 -9.26 -10.89 17.21
CA LEU A 230 -10.51 -11.28 16.55
C LEU A 230 -11.66 -11.55 17.53
N GLY A 231 -11.41 -11.63 18.84
CA GLY A 231 -12.43 -11.96 19.84
C GLY A 231 -13.57 -10.94 19.94
N ALA A 232 -13.32 -9.69 19.52
CA ALA A 232 -14.34 -8.63 19.42
C ALA A 232 -14.87 -8.42 17.99
N GLY A 233 -14.49 -9.30 17.05
CA GLY A 233 -14.75 -9.17 15.62
C GLY A 233 -13.57 -8.57 14.85
N ALA A 234 -13.43 -8.96 13.58
CA ALA A 234 -12.28 -8.56 12.77
C ALA A 234 -12.26 -7.07 12.37
N SER A 235 -13.43 -6.41 12.37
CA SER A 235 -13.58 -4.97 12.08
C SER A 235 -12.96 -4.05 13.15
N ASN A 236 -12.50 -4.62 14.26
CA ASN A 236 -11.85 -3.91 15.35
C ASN A 236 -10.34 -3.76 15.14
N ILE A 237 -9.77 -4.33 14.07
CA ILE A 237 -8.38 -4.11 13.65
C ILE A 237 -8.43 -3.09 12.52
N ASP A 238 -7.77 -1.94 12.69
CA ASP A 238 -7.71 -0.88 11.68
C ASP A 238 -6.73 -1.22 10.56
N ALA A 239 -5.60 -1.85 10.90
CA ALA A 239 -4.57 -2.21 9.95
C ALA A 239 -3.78 -3.43 10.40
N VAL A 240 -3.21 -4.14 9.41
CA VAL A 240 -2.17 -5.15 9.64
C VAL A 240 -0.85 -4.60 9.10
N VAL A 241 0.24 -4.80 9.83
CA VAL A 241 1.60 -4.44 9.42
C VAL A 241 2.44 -5.70 9.41
N LEU A 242 3.01 -6.07 8.27
CA LEU A 242 3.87 -7.24 8.13
C LEU A 242 5.33 -6.80 7.97
N THR A 243 6.17 -7.25 8.90
CA THR A 243 7.61 -6.91 8.93
C THR A 243 8.38 -7.56 7.79
N HIS A 244 8.13 -8.85 7.53
CA HIS A 244 8.78 -9.61 6.46
C HIS A 244 8.01 -10.90 6.14
N ALA A 245 8.38 -11.56 5.05
CA ALA A 245 7.54 -12.60 4.46
C ALA A 245 7.58 -13.98 5.14
N HIS A 246 8.48 -14.26 6.09
CA HIS A 246 8.58 -15.59 6.68
C HIS A 246 7.26 -16.07 7.30
N LEU A 247 7.01 -17.38 7.25
CA LEU A 247 5.73 -17.97 7.67
C LEU A 247 5.45 -17.78 9.17
N ASP A 248 6.49 -17.68 9.99
CA ASP A 248 6.34 -17.36 11.40
C ASP A 248 5.98 -15.90 11.70
N HIS A 249 5.87 -15.06 10.66
CA HIS A 249 5.34 -13.69 10.71
C HIS A 249 4.12 -13.49 9.80
N SER A 250 3.96 -14.27 8.74
CA SER A 250 2.97 -14.00 7.69
C SER A 250 1.88 -15.06 7.52
N ALA A 251 2.12 -16.30 7.98
CA ALA A 251 1.33 -17.45 7.57
C ALA A 251 -0.14 -17.39 7.97
N LEU A 252 -0.53 -16.62 8.98
CA LEU A 252 -1.93 -16.52 9.43
C LEU A 252 -2.57 -15.18 9.08
N ILE A 253 -1.92 -14.29 8.33
CA ILE A 253 -2.56 -13.07 7.80
C ILE A 253 -3.78 -13.41 6.92
N PRO A 254 -3.72 -14.36 5.97
CA PRO A 254 -4.90 -14.74 5.19
C PRO A 254 -6.06 -15.28 6.06
N LEU A 255 -5.77 -15.87 7.22
CA LEU A 255 -6.79 -16.35 8.14
C LEU A 255 -7.71 -15.22 8.63
N LEU A 256 -7.19 -13.99 8.74
CA LEU A 256 -7.96 -12.83 9.17
C LEU A 256 -9.16 -12.57 8.24
N PHE A 257 -8.95 -12.69 6.92
CA PHE A 257 -10.02 -12.50 5.91
C PHE A 257 -11.08 -13.59 5.97
N LYS A 258 -10.69 -14.83 6.32
CA LYS A 258 -11.66 -15.90 6.60
C LYS A 258 -12.63 -15.53 7.74
N TYR A 259 -12.14 -14.74 8.70
CA TYR A 259 -12.90 -14.28 9.86
C TYR A 259 -13.49 -12.87 9.67
N GLY A 260 -13.49 -12.34 8.45
CA GLY A 260 -14.15 -11.08 8.10
C GLY A 260 -13.31 -9.83 8.28
N TYR A 261 -11.98 -9.95 8.40
CA TYR A 261 -11.11 -8.79 8.25
C TYR A 261 -11.19 -8.27 6.82
N ASP A 262 -11.25 -6.95 6.69
CA ASP A 262 -11.51 -6.27 5.42
C ASP A 262 -10.72 -4.94 5.35
N GLY A 263 -9.66 -4.82 6.17
CA GLY A 263 -8.79 -3.64 6.25
C GLY A 263 -7.49 -3.80 5.44
N PRO A 264 -6.60 -2.80 5.48
CA PRO A 264 -5.33 -2.80 4.75
C PRO A 264 -4.23 -3.63 5.42
N ILE A 265 -3.39 -4.25 4.61
CA ILE A 265 -2.09 -4.80 5.03
C ILE A 265 -0.98 -3.90 4.51
N TYR A 266 -0.12 -3.40 5.39
CA TYR A 266 1.07 -2.63 5.03
C TYR A 266 2.32 -3.51 5.13
N CYS A 267 3.11 -3.54 4.07
CA CYS A 267 4.42 -4.17 4.01
C CYS A 267 5.24 -3.57 2.87
N THR A 268 6.45 -4.05 2.64
CA THR A 268 7.21 -3.68 1.44
C THR A 268 6.74 -4.48 0.23
N GLU A 269 6.97 -3.96 -0.99
CA GLU A 269 6.58 -4.67 -2.22
C GLU A 269 7.17 -6.10 -2.31
N PRO A 270 8.46 -6.35 -2.01
CA PRO A 270 8.98 -7.71 -2.06
C PRO A 270 8.36 -8.63 -1.00
N THR A 271 7.99 -8.08 0.17
CA THR A 271 7.32 -8.84 1.22
C THR A 271 5.92 -9.29 0.79
N ARG A 272 5.15 -8.46 0.09
CA ARG A 272 3.85 -8.85 -0.49
C ARG A 272 3.99 -10.07 -1.40
N ASP A 273 4.93 -10.00 -2.34
CA ASP A 273 5.10 -11.04 -3.36
C ASP A 273 5.58 -12.36 -2.74
N LEU A 274 6.53 -12.28 -1.82
CA LEU A 274 7.02 -13.44 -1.06
C LEU A 274 5.95 -14.01 -0.13
N MET A 275 5.14 -13.18 0.54
CA MET A 275 4.02 -13.63 1.36
C MET A 275 3.02 -14.43 0.51
N GLY A 276 2.65 -13.91 -0.67
CA GLY A 276 1.76 -14.62 -1.59
C GLY A 276 2.30 -15.99 -2.01
N LEU A 277 3.61 -16.07 -2.32
CA LEU A 277 4.27 -17.33 -2.65
C LEU A 277 4.25 -18.31 -1.48
N LEU A 278 4.76 -17.88 -0.33
CA LEU A 278 4.99 -18.73 0.84
C LEU A 278 3.66 -19.23 1.44
N THR A 279 2.63 -18.38 1.47
CA THR A 279 1.32 -18.78 1.98
C THR A 279 0.60 -19.76 1.05
N LEU A 280 0.75 -19.65 -0.27
CA LEU A 280 0.23 -20.67 -1.20
C LEU A 280 0.97 -22.01 -1.06
N ASP A 281 2.30 -21.97 -0.95
CA ASP A 281 3.11 -23.18 -0.72
C ASP A 281 2.77 -23.84 0.62
N TYR A 282 2.57 -23.04 1.67
CA TYR A 282 2.12 -23.51 2.98
C TYR A 282 0.81 -24.31 2.91
N LEU A 283 -0.17 -23.87 2.11
CA LEU A 283 -1.42 -24.60 1.90
C LEU A 283 -1.21 -25.92 1.15
N ASP A 284 -0.36 -25.93 0.11
CA ASP A 284 -0.07 -27.11 -0.69
C ASP A 284 0.69 -28.18 0.13
N VAL A 285 1.69 -27.77 0.91
CA VAL A 285 2.42 -28.65 1.82
C VAL A 285 1.50 -29.24 2.88
N ALA A 286 0.66 -28.42 3.53
CA ALA A 286 -0.29 -28.91 4.52
C ALA A 286 -1.24 -29.98 3.93
N ALA A 287 -1.76 -29.74 2.72
CA ALA A 287 -2.63 -30.70 2.04
C ALA A 287 -1.91 -32.01 1.68
N LYS A 288 -0.66 -31.95 1.20
CA LYS A 288 0.16 -33.13 0.85
C LYS A 288 0.54 -33.96 2.08
N GLU A 289 0.68 -33.33 3.23
CA GLU A 289 0.94 -34.00 4.51
C GLU A 289 -0.34 -34.53 5.20
N GLY A 290 -1.51 -34.32 4.59
CA GLY A 290 -2.80 -34.76 5.15
C GLY A 290 -3.30 -33.89 6.30
N ARG A 291 -2.71 -32.71 6.50
CA ARG A 291 -3.18 -31.70 7.47
C ARG A 291 -4.26 -30.84 6.83
N THR A 292 -5.24 -30.40 7.61
CA THR A 292 -6.26 -29.46 7.13
C THR A 292 -5.67 -28.04 7.11
N PRO A 293 -5.55 -27.38 5.94
CA PRO A 293 -5.02 -26.03 5.90
C PRO A 293 -5.95 -25.03 6.62
N PRO A 294 -5.41 -23.99 7.28
CA PRO A 294 -6.21 -23.08 8.11
C PRO A 294 -7.18 -22.19 7.29
N TYR A 295 -6.85 -21.91 6.03
CA TYR A 295 -7.62 -21.12 5.08
C TYR A 295 -7.46 -21.67 3.66
N GLN A 296 -8.13 -21.07 2.68
CA GLN A 296 -8.06 -21.46 1.26
C GLN A 296 -7.27 -20.44 0.45
N SER A 297 -6.90 -20.78 -0.78
CA SER A 297 -6.20 -19.87 -1.69
C SER A 297 -6.96 -18.57 -1.98
N GLU A 298 -8.29 -18.59 -1.83
CA GLU A 298 -9.14 -17.40 -1.92
C GLU A 298 -8.74 -16.34 -0.88
N GLN A 299 -8.47 -16.73 0.37
CA GLN A 299 -8.05 -15.77 1.39
C GLN A 299 -6.65 -15.20 1.13
N VAL A 300 -5.79 -15.94 0.43
CA VAL A 300 -4.49 -15.41 -0.01
C VAL A 300 -4.69 -14.32 -1.06
N ARG A 301 -5.65 -14.52 -1.98
CA ARG A 301 -6.04 -13.51 -2.98
C ARG A 301 -6.60 -12.26 -2.32
N GLU A 302 -7.49 -12.42 -1.32
CA GLU A 302 -8.01 -11.30 -0.53
C GLU A 302 -6.88 -10.53 0.17
N ALA A 303 -5.95 -11.23 0.85
CA ALA A 303 -4.80 -10.60 1.48
C ALA A 303 -3.96 -9.78 0.47
N ILE A 304 -3.72 -10.32 -0.73
CA ILE A 304 -2.99 -9.61 -1.80
C ILE A 304 -3.75 -8.35 -2.28
N LYS A 305 -5.08 -8.43 -2.48
CA LYS A 305 -5.91 -7.28 -2.86
C LYS A 305 -5.81 -6.15 -1.83
N HIS A 306 -5.85 -6.51 -0.55
CA HIS A 306 -5.78 -5.60 0.60
C HIS A 306 -4.37 -5.11 0.94
N THR A 307 -3.33 -5.63 0.29
CA THR A 307 -1.95 -5.22 0.57
C THR A 307 -1.61 -3.90 -0.13
N ILE A 308 -1.23 -2.91 0.68
CA ILE A 308 -0.73 -1.59 0.28
C ILE A 308 0.79 -1.56 0.52
N PRO A 309 1.62 -1.75 -0.53
CA PRO A 309 3.06 -1.74 -0.37
C PRO A 309 3.57 -0.32 -0.08
N LEU A 310 4.56 -0.20 0.81
CA LEU A 310 5.24 1.05 1.16
C LEU A 310 6.75 0.92 0.92
N GLU A 311 7.36 2.01 0.46
CA GLU A 311 8.81 2.10 0.30
C GLU A 311 9.51 2.41 1.63
N TYR A 312 10.79 2.08 1.72
CA TYR A 312 11.58 2.44 2.89
C TYR A 312 11.74 3.96 3.02
N GLY A 313 11.52 4.47 4.23
CA GLY A 313 11.64 5.89 4.55
C GLY A 313 10.40 6.73 4.25
N ASP A 314 9.39 6.16 3.58
CA ASP A 314 8.12 6.85 3.35
C ASP A 314 7.30 6.94 4.65
N VAL A 315 7.00 8.17 5.06
CA VAL A 315 6.12 8.45 6.20
C VAL A 315 4.67 8.39 5.72
N THR A 316 3.92 7.43 6.24
CA THR A 316 2.58 7.10 5.74
C THR A 316 1.55 7.18 6.87
N ASP A 317 0.50 7.98 6.69
CA ASP A 317 -0.67 7.95 7.59
C ASP A 317 -1.40 6.61 7.42
N ILE A 318 -1.49 5.81 8.50
CA ILE A 318 -2.18 4.50 8.48
C ILE A 318 -3.44 4.49 9.34
N ALA A 319 -3.64 5.53 10.15
CA ALA A 319 -4.81 5.81 10.97
C ALA A 319 -4.82 7.31 11.35
N PRO A 320 -5.90 7.83 11.96
CA PRO A 320 -5.99 9.25 12.33
C PRO A 320 -4.84 9.74 13.21
N ASP A 321 -4.40 8.90 14.15
CA ASP A 321 -3.40 9.19 15.17
C ASP A 321 -2.09 8.42 14.97
N LEU A 322 -1.87 7.79 13.81
CA LEU A 322 -0.76 6.87 13.62
C LEU A 322 -0.11 6.96 12.24
N LYS A 323 1.19 7.21 12.24
CA LYS A 323 2.04 7.16 11.04
C LYS A 323 3.01 5.98 11.10
N LEU A 324 3.20 5.32 9.97
CA LEU A 324 4.13 4.22 9.78
C LEU A 324 5.30 4.65 8.88
N THR A 325 6.49 4.17 9.20
CA THR A 325 7.67 4.24 8.34
C THR A 325 8.40 2.91 8.40
N PHE A 326 8.67 2.32 7.25
CA PHE A 326 9.55 1.15 7.18
C PHE A 326 11.00 1.57 7.02
N HIS A 327 11.89 0.87 7.72
CA HIS A 327 13.34 0.94 7.51
C HIS A 327 13.87 -0.45 7.18
N ASN A 328 14.94 -0.53 6.39
CA ASN A 328 15.55 -1.82 6.05
C ASN A 328 16.00 -2.57 7.32
N ALA A 329 15.59 -3.84 7.46
CA ALA A 329 16.01 -4.72 8.56
C ALA A 329 17.22 -5.61 8.21
N GLY A 330 17.61 -5.71 6.93
CA GLY A 330 18.78 -6.49 6.51
C GLY A 330 18.66 -8.01 6.69
N HIS A 331 17.47 -8.53 7.01
CA HIS A 331 17.25 -9.95 7.29
C HIS A 331 16.99 -10.76 6.02
N ILE A 332 15.93 -10.42 5.28
CA ILE A 332 15.58 -10.99 3.98
C ILE A 332 15.17 -9.87 3.01
N LEU A 333 15.01 -10.21 1.72
CA LEU A 333 14.51 -9.27 0.72
C LEU A 333 13.17 -8.66 1.16
N GLY A 334 13.13 -7.33 1.30
CA GLY A 334 11.94 -6.60 1.73
C GLY A 334 11.72 -6.54 3.25
N SER A 335 12.58 -7.16 4.07
CA SER A 335 12.42 -7.12 5.53
C SER A 335 12.49 -5.70 6.10
N ALA A 336 11.60 -5.39 7.04
CA ALA A 336 11.43 -4.04 7.55
C ALA A 336 11.36 -3.96 9.08
N VAL A 337 12.06 -2.96 9.62
CA VAL A 337 11.78 -2.40 10.94
C VAL A 337 10.60 -1.43 10.78
N SER A 338 9.53 -1.66 11.53
CA SER A 338 8.31 -0.86 11.52
C SER A 338 8.39 0.22 12.60
N HIS A 339 8.57 1.47 12.20
CA HIS A 339 8.54 2.63 13.08
C HIS A 339 7.14 3.27 13.08
N PHE A 340 6.54 3.35 14.26
CA PHE A 340 5.23 3.93 14.50
C PHE A 340 5.39 5.25 15.24
N HIS A 341 4.92 6.34 14.63
CA HIS A 341 4.80 7.66 15.25
C HIS A 341 3.36 7.88 15.68
N VAL A 342 3.11 7.95 16.99
CA VAL A 342 1.78 8.03 17.59
C VAL A 342 1.46 9.49 17.96
N GLY A 343 0.29 9.96 17.55
CA GLY A 343 -0.21 11.32 17.74
C GLY A 343 0.72 12.39 17.16
N GLU A 344 0.65 13.61 17.70
CA GLU A 344 1.57 14.71 17.37
C GLU A 344 2.89 14.60 18.16
N GLY A 345 3.53 13.43 18.06
CA GLY A 345 4.78 13.13 18.78
C GLY A 345 4.60 12.68 20.22
N LEU A 346 3.44 12.12 20.57
CA LEU A 346 3.15 11.58 21.90
C LEU A 346 4.14 10.46 22.29
N TYR A 347 4.30 9.47 21.40
CA TYR A 347 5.23 8.36 21.61
C TYR A 347 5.66 7.76 20.28
N ASN A 348 6.83 7.13 20.25
CA ASN A 348 7.32 6.41 19.08
C ASN A 348 7.65 4.97 19.47
N VAL A 349 7.19 4.00 18.67
CA VAL A 349 7.42 2.58 18.90
C VAL A 349 8.06 1.96 17.66
N CYS A 350 9.16 1.24 17.83
CA CYS A 350 9.77 0.46 16.77
C CYS A 350 9.56 -1.04 17.02
N PHE A 351 9.03 -1.75 16.04
CA PHE A 351 9.08 -3.20 15.97
C PHE A 351 10.16 -3.59 14.98
N SER A 352 11.21 -4.27 15.45
CA SER A 352 12.33 -4.65 14.59
C SER A 352 11.98 -5.70 13.55
N GLY A 353 10.99 -6.54 13.84
CA GLY A 353 10.88 -7.86 13.23
C GLY A 353 12.17 -8.65 13.47
N ASP A 354 12.47 -9.56 12.55
CA ASP A 354 13.80 -10.14 12.44
C ASP A 354 14.74 -9.14 11.76
N ILE A 355 15.93 -8.97 12.34
CA ILE A 355 16.89 -7.95 11.92
C ILE A 355 18.31 -8.53 11.88
N HIS A 356 19.09 -8.07 10.91
CA HIS A 356 20.53 -8.28 10.85
C HIS A 356 21.24 -6.92 10.79
N TYR A 357 22.10 -6.63 11.77
CA TYR A 357 22.73 -5.32 11.94
C TYR A 357 24.16 -5.24 11.34
N ASP A 358 24.47 -6.10 10.38
CA ASP A 358 25.74 -6.11 9.66
C ASP A 358 25.46 -6.26 8.16
N ASP A 359 26.39 -5.82 7.31
CA ASP A 359 26.26 -5.99 5.87
C ASP A 359 26.37 -7.48 5.50
N THR A 360 25.34 -8.03 4.85
CA THR A 360 25.38 -9.34 4.22
C THR A 360 25.80 -9.18 2.74
N ARG A 361 26.71 -10.03 2.29
CA ARG A 361 27.39 -9.91 0.99
C ARG A 361 26.51 -10.23 -0.21
#